data_AF-A0A8T6RU84-F1
#
_entry.id   AF-A0A8T6RU84-F1
#
_cell.length_a   1.000
_cell.length_b   1.000
_cell.length_c   1.000
_cell.angle_alpha   90.00
_cell.angle_beta   90.00
_cell.angle_gamma   90.00
#
_symmetry.space_group_name_H-M   'P 1'
#
loop_
_entity.id
_entity.type
_entity.pdbx_description
1 polymer ?
#
loop_
_entity_poly.entity_id
_entity_poly.type
_entity_poly.pdbx_seq_one_letter_code
_entity_poly.pdbx_strand_id
1 'polypeptide(L)'
;MVVGFAPGVIAGEHRVVRVGDLHAWTEVYDGTLWIPVEATPHGSHEGLGLGVAGHDAGVYLDTVTEDNTTVWLPAAGGALTAGSGGVELPEEDEDTDGDGIADGVDPDDDGDGLPDDLEWELGTNPIDPDTDHDLLDDASELLNGTSPVNGDSDGDGIADGVEVIILGTDPLDRDTDGAGACDIQELEYHVDPLDPSDDHIALDADCDGIPDAEEARIGTDPDSWDSDLDGLSDGLELDLGTDPINWDTDGDGVPDGEELDMRTDPLVRDTDGDGLTDWEESSYSPEHLAHPTDPRLPDTDGDGIDDGREVALNMRPDHVDVDGDGLTDDREIDLHTDPYEVDTDGDGIDDWEEANRLEFEEEVDAARDGMLPIYIALVILASAFAFRYRPFDKRIVPDVIERLSELERWLASLKEAPDDEVRRAIYKAYDGLCAILADYGYLEKKEGWTAREFQRAVFEALPWVPDALLRELTSLFEEARFSDHQLPSDYVERARTCLAGIREALEEVSGKPKEPVAADAAA
;
A
#
# COMPACT_ATOMS: atom_id res chain seq x y z
N MET A 1 48.82 39.53 -22.72
CA MET A 1 48.29 40.91 -22.88
C MET A 1 47.23 41.10 -21.78
N VAL A 2 47.02 42.29 -21.23
CA VAL A 2 46.13 42.48 -20.05
C VAL A 2 44.67 42.68 -20.53
N VAL A 3 43.67 41.93 -20.05
CA VAL A 3 42.74 42.06 -18.87
C VAL A 3 42.11 40.64 -18.70
N GLY A 4 41.54 40.11 -17.59
CA GLY A 4 40.91 40.62 -16.34
C GLY A 4 39.40 40.27 -16.36
N PHE A 5 38.68 39.91 -15.29
CA PHE A 5 38.83 40.10 -13.84
C PHE A 5 38.66 38.78 -13.03
N ALA A 6 38.87 38.87 -11.71
CA ALA A 6 38.35 37.99 -10.65
C ALA A 6 37.92 38.92 -9.47
N PRO A 7 37.07 38.53 -8.49
CA PRO A 7 37.26 37.33 -7.65
C PRO A 7 36.01 36.53 -7.25
N GLY A 8 36.19 35.21 -7.13
CA GLY A 8 35.31 34.28 -6.43
C GLY A 8 36.01 32.92 -6.43
N VAL A 9 36.61 32.52 -5.30
CA VAL A 9 37.42 31.29 -5.22
C VAL A 9 36.71 30.31 -4.29
N ILE A 10 36.06 29.33 -4.90
CA ILE A 10 36.00 27.96 -4.41
C ILE A 10 37.05 27.19 -5.23
N ALA A 11 37.71 26.18 -4.64
CA ALA A 11 38.88 25.54 -5.23
C ALA A 11 38.65 24.02 -5.37
N GLY A 12 38.26 23.61 -6.57
CA GLY A 12 38.17 22.23 -7.06
C GLY A 12 38.28 22.23 -8.58
N GLU A 13 38.84 21.18 -9.18
CA GLU A 13 38.90 21.02 -10.64
C GLU A 13 37.61 20.34 -11.13
N HIS A 14 36.51 21.10 -11.19
CA HIS A 14 35.30 20.62 -11.86
C HIS A 14 35.60 20.34 -13.34
N ARG A 15 35.29 19.13 -13.79
CA ARG A 15 35.25 18.75 -15.20
C ARG A 15 33.84 18.26 -15.52
N VAL A 16 33.35 18.59 -16.71
CA VAL A 16 32.19 17.94 -17.30
C VAL A 16 32.71 16.77 -18.13
N VAL A 17 32.07 15.62 -18.01
CA VAL A 17 32.30 14.41 -18.80
C VAL A 17 30.93 13.99 -19.35
N ARG A 18 30.85 13.55 -20.61
CA ARG A 18 29.64 12.94 -21.19
C ARG A 18 29.68 11.43 -20.96
N VAL A 19 28.54 10.82 -20.72
CA VAL A 19 28.36 9.39 -20.44
C VAL A 19 27.10 8.95 -21.18
N GLY A 20 27.26 8.43 -22.40
CA GLY A 20 26.15 8.25 -23.34
C GLY A 20 25.33 9.54 -23.51
N ASP A 21 24.02 9.38 -23.67
CA ASP A 21 23.07 10.48 -23.83
C ASP A 21 22.37 10.89 -22.53
N LEU A 22 22.61 10.18 -21.42
CA LEU A 22 22.03 10.51 -20.12
C LEU A 22 22.66 11.78 -19.51
N HIS A 23 21.91 12.87 -19.45
CA HIS A 23 22.35 14.19 -18.94
C HIS A 23 22.40 14.29 -17.38
N ALA A 24 23.00 13.32 -16.71
CA ALA A 24 23.09 13.29 -15.23
C ALA A 24 24.08 14.33 -14.64
N TRP A 25 23.63 15.09 -13.64
CA TRP A 25 24.47 16.05 -12.91
C TRP A 25 25.26 15.37 -11.78
N THR A 26 26.59 15.28 -11.91
CA THR A 26 27.45 14.67 -10.88
C THR A 26 28.35 15.67 -10.17
N GLU A 27 28.47 15.55 -8.83
CA GLU A 27 29.48 16.26 -8.04
C GLU A 27 30.62 15.33 -7.61
N VAL A 28 31.86 15.81 -7.75
CA VAL A 28 33.08 15.10 -7.32
C VAL A 28 33.62 15.76 -6.06
N TYR A 29 33.70 14.99 -4.97
CA TYR A 29 34.16 15.51 -3.67
C TYR A 29 35.26 14.62 -3.06
N ASP A 30 36.40 15.23 -2.72
CA ASP A 30 37.61 14.61 -2.16
C ASP A 30 38.15 13.38 -2.96
N GLY A 31 37.89 13.33 -4.27
CA GLY A 31 38.31 12.25 -5.17
C GLY A 31 37.31 11.10 -5.30
N THR A 32 36.16 11.16 -4.63
CA THR A 32 35.04 10.23 -4.82
C THR A 32 33.98 10.88 -5.71
N LEU A 33 33.50 10.16 -6.73
CA LEU A 33 32.30 10.51 -7.49
C LEU A 33 31.07 10.16 -6.65
N TRP A 34 30.10 11.08 -6.55
CA TRP A 34 28.81 10.80 -5.93
C TRP A 34 27.73 10.79 -7.02
N ILE A 35 27.08 9.63 -7.15
CA ILE A 35 25.89 9.43 -7.97
C ILE A 35 24.72 9.27 -6.98
N PRO A 36 23.67 10.11 -7.03
CA PRO A 36 22.46 9.86 -6.27
C PRO A 36 21.78 8.60 -6.80
N VAL A 37 21.29 7.76 -5.89
CA VAL A 37 20.45 6.61 -6.23
C VAL A 37 19.29 6.62 -5.25
N GLU A 38 18.10 6.93 -5.74
CA GLU A 38 16.90 6.93 -4.93
C GLU A 38 16.49 5.51 -4.54
N ALA A 39 15.78 5.39 -3.43
CA ALA A 39 15.48 4.10 -2.80
C ALA A 39 14.10 4.11 -2.11
N THR A 40 13.05 4.36 -2.90
CA THR A 40 11.64 4.31 -2.48
C THR A 40 11.32 2.99 -1.73
N PRO A 41 11.02 3.02 -0.42
CA PRO A 41 11.06 1.81 0.41
C PRO A 41 9.68 1.18 0.61
N HIS A 42 9.11 0.50 -0.40
CA HIS A 42 7.77 -0.10 -0.29
C HIS A 42 7.66 -1.63 -0.20
N GLY A 43 6.63 -2.07 0.53
CA GLY A 43 6.50 -3.42 1.06
C GLY A 43 5.72 -4.39 0.18
N SER A 44 6.24 -5.61 0.07
CA SER A 44 5.68 -6.77 -0.64
C SER A 44 4.14 -6.85 -0.79
N HIS A 45 3.68 -7.11 -2.01
CA HIS A 45 2.95 -8.36 -2.29
C HIS A 45 3.09 -8.80 -3.76
N GLU A 46 2.80 -10.07 -4.02
CA GLU A 46 3.20 -10.81 -5.23
C GLU A 46 2.40 -10.44 -6.49
N GLY A 47 3.10 -10.09 -7.58
CA GLY A 47 2.85 -10.71 -8.88
C GLY A 47 2.29 -9.84 -10.02
N LEU A 48 3.20 -9.27 -10.81
CA LEU A 48 3.14 -9.29 -12.28
C LEU A 48 4.50 -9.81 -12.80
N GLY A 49 4.55 -10.24 -14.06
CA GLY A 49 5.78 -10.76 -14.66
C GLY A 49 5.86 -10.34 -16.13
N LEU A 50 7.01 -9.80 -16.51
CA LEU A 50 7.38 -9.44 -17.87
C LEU A 50 8.52 -10.36 -18.37
N GLY A 51 8.66 -10.45 -19.69
CA GLY A 51 9.64 -11.31 -20.36
C GLY A 51 11.02 -10.66 -20.50
N VAL A 52 11.95 -11.38 -21.13
CA VAL A 52 13.35 -10.95 -21.32
C VAL A 52 13.66 -10.69 -22.79
N ALA A 53 14.20 -9.51 -23.04
CA ALA A 53 15.24 -9.12 -23.99
C ALA A 53 16.04 -8.01 -23.24
N GLY A 54 17.37 -7.86 -23.28
CA GLY A 54 18.30 -8.01 -24.41
C GLY A 54 18.55 -6.60 -25.00
N HIS A 55 19.76 -6.03 -25.04
CA HIS A 55 21.09 -6.45 -24.55
C HIS A 55 21.73 -5.37 -23.63
N ASP A 56 22.99 -5.53 -23.22
CA ASP A 56 23.66 -4.72 -22.17
C ASP A 56 24.21 -3.35 -22.66
N ALA A 57 24.01 -2.30 -21.85
CA ALA A 57 24.59 -0.96 -22.05
C ALA A 57 25.42 -0.53 -20.83
N GLY A 58 26.72 -0.84 -20.82
CA GLY A 58 27.62 -0.59 -19.68
C GLY A 58 28.00 0.88 -19.47
N VAL A 59 27.88 1.37 -18.23
CA VAL A 59 28.27 2.76 -17.88
C VAL A 59 29.77 2.84 -17.57
N TYR A 60 30.56 3.36 -18.50
CA TYR A 60 32.01 3.53 -18.35
C TYR A 60 32.38 4.72 -17.46
N LEU A 61 33.16 4.49 -16.39
CA LEU A 61 33.62 5.53 -15.45
C LEU A 61 35.13 5.44 -15.15
N ASP A 62 35.92 6.26 -15.86
CA ASP A 62 37.34 6.49 -15.54
C ASP A 62 37.50 7.28 -14.23
N THR A 63 37.56 6.56 -13.11
CA THR A 63 38.03 7.09 -11.83
C THR A 63 39.17 6.27 -11.25
N VAL A 64 40.41 6.61 -11.61
CA VAL A 64 41.63 6.01 -11.05
C VAL A 64 41.71 6.22 -9.53
N THR A 65 41.48 5.16 -8.75
CA THR A 65 41.70 5.14 -7.29
C THR A 65 43.20 5.11 -6.93
N GLU A 66 43.57 5.25 -5.64
CA GLU A 66 44.98 5.13 -5.21
C GLU A 66 45.60 3.73 -5.50
N ASP A 67 44.75 2.74 -5.79
CA ASP A 67 45.07 1.35 -6.13
C ASP A 67 45.31 1.14 -7.64
N ASN A 68 44.87 2.06 -8.50
CA ASN A 68 44.88 1.99 -9.97
C ASN A 68 44.00 0.86 -10.55
N THR A 69 42.78 0.71 -10.03
CA THR A 69 41.76 -0.24 -10.50
C THR A 69 40.52 0.49 -11.04
N THR A 70 40.02 0.06 -12.20
CA THR A 70 38.76 0.53 -12.79
C THR A 70 37.56 -0.16 -12.11
N VAL A 71 36.36 0.44 -12.16
CA VAL A 71 35.13 -0.13 -11.58
C VAL A 71 34.04 -0.17 -12.64
N TRP A 72 33.53 -1.36 -12.92
CA TRP A 72 32.37 -1.60 -13.78
C TRP A 72 31.05 -1.54 -13.00
N LEU A 73 29.98 -1.07 -13.64
CA LEU A 73 28.61 -1.14 -13.16
C LEU A 73 27.71 -1.67 -14.29
N PRO A 74 27.12 -2.88 -14.18
CA PRO A 74 26.20 -3.41 -15.19
C PRO A 74 24.82 -2.73 -15.09
N ALA A 75 24.29 -2.28 -16.23
CA ALA A 75 23.00 -1.60 -16.32
C ALA A 75 21.81 -2.58 -16.36
N ALA A 76 21.64 -3.38 -15.29
CA ALA A 76 20.49 -4.25 -15.12
C ALA A 76 19.54 -3.72 -14.05
N GLY A 77 18.31 -3.36 -14.43
CA GLY A 77 17.27 -2.84 -13.52
C GLY A 77 16.90 -3.82 -12.41
N GLY A 78 17.58 -3.74 -11.26
CA GLY A 78 17.45 -4.72 -10.17
C GLY A 78 17.83 -4.15 -8.80
N ALA A 79 16.83 -3.81 -8.00
CA ALA A 79 17.04 -3.25 -6.66
C ALA A 79 17.88 -4.17 -5.74
N LEU A 80 19.05 -3.68 -5.31
CA LEU A 80 20.01 -4.38 -4.46
C LEU A 80 19.49 -4.57 -3.02
N THR A 81 18.60 -5.55 -2.83
CA THR A 81 18.07 -5.88 -1.48
C THR A 81 19.18 -6.44 -0.57
N ALA A 82 19.46 -5.70 0.51
CA ALA A 82 20.58 -5.97 1.42
C ALA A 82 20.41 -7.30 2.20
N GLY A 83 20.90 -8.41 1.65
CA GLY A 83 21.03 -9.69 2.37
C GLY A 83 21.10 -10.98 1.54
N SER A 84 21.01 -10.92 0.21
CA SER A 84 20.73 -12.09 -0.63
C SER A 84 21.88 -12.49 -1.57
N GLY A 85 22.94 -13.08 -1.00
CA GLY A 85 24.10 -13.54 -1.77
C GLY A 85 25.11 -12.43 -2.06
N GLY A 86 26.35 -12.82 -2.32
CA GLY A 86 27.27 -11.96 -3.06
C GLY A 86 27.11 -12.28 -4.53
N VAL A 87 27.11 -11.26 -5.39
CA VAL A 87 27.58 -11.43 -6.76
C VAL A 87 29.06 -11.82 -6.62
N GLU A 88 29.43 -13.00 -7.12
CA GLU A 88 30.84 -13.27 -7.39
C GLU A 88 31.17 -12.39 -8.61
N LEU A 89 32.10 -11.45 -8.43
CA LEU A 89 32.68 -10.73 -9.57
C LEU A 89 33.30 -11.77 -10.52
N PRO A 90 33.38 -11.49 -11.84
CA PRO A 90 34.24 -12.29 -12.72
C PRO A 90 35.63 -12.43 -12.08
N GLU A 91 36.22 -13.63 -12.15
CA GLU A 91 37.56 -13.82 -11.60
C GLU A 91 38.56 -13.01 -12.45
N GLU A 92 39.65 -12.48 -11.86
CA GLU A 92 40.69 -11.69 -12.56
C GLU A 92 41.56 -12.56 -13.52
N ASP A 93 40.98 -13.65 -14.04
CA ASP A 93 41.55 -14.75 -14.83
C ASP A 93 40.54 -15.21 -15.93
N GLU A 94 39.59 -14.37 -16.36
CA GLU A 94 38.77 -14.60 -17.59
C GLU A 94 39.62 -14.32 -18.84
N ASP A 95 39.41 -15.12 -19.89
CA ASP A 95 40.33 -15.45 -21.01
C ASP A 95 39.44 -15.96 -22.17
N THR A 96 38.84 -15.03 -22.90
CA THR A 96 37.67 -15.27 -23.77
C THR A 96 38.03 -16.00 -25.09
N ASP A 97 39.05 -15.54 -25.84
CA ASP A 97 39.58 -16.28 -27.01
C ASP A 97 40.31 -17.59 -26.62
N GLY A 98 41.01 -17.59 -25.49
CA GLY A 98 41.82 -18.69 -24.97
C GLY A 98 43.30 -18.72 -25.38
N ASP A 99 43.91 -17.59 -25.78
CA ASP A 99 45.38 -17.41 -25.94
C ASP A 99 46.11 -17.70 -24.62
N GLY A 100 45.52 -17.29 -23.50
CA GLY A 100 46.14 -17.28 -22.18
C GLY A 100 46.81 -15.96 -21.79
N ILE A 101 46.36 -14.86 -22.39
CA ILE A 101 46.31 -13.54 -21.74
C ILE A 101 45.02 -13.54 -20.88
N ALA A 102 44.39 -12.39 -20.60
CA ALA A 102 43.15 -12.29 -19.83
C ALA A 102 42.50 -10.93 -20.14
N ASP A 103 41.20 -10.93 -20.36
CA ASP A 103 40.40 -9.90 -21.05
C ASP A 103 40.77 -8.46 -20.59
N GLY A 104 40.78 -8.20 -19.28
CA GLY A 104 41.20 -6.90 -18.71
C GLY A 104 42.67 -6.46 -18.93
N VAL A 105 43.43 -7.15 -19.80
CA VAL A 105 44.82 -6.91 -20.19
C VAL A 105 45.09 -7.20 -21.69
N ASP A 106 44.19 -7.85 -22.45
CA ASP A 106 44.36 -7.99 -23.90
C ASP A 106 43.98 -6.69 -24.64
N PRO A 107 44.11 -6.67 -25.97
CA PRO A 107 43.53 -5.64 -26.83
C PRO A 107 42.85 -6.26 -28.09
N ASP A 108 42.24 -7.44 -27.95
CA ASP A 108 41.69 -8.34 -28.98
C ASP A 108 40.93 -9.49 -28.24
N ASP A 109 39.98 -9.13 -27.34
CA ASP A 109 39.51 -9.99 -26.22
C ASP A 109 38.82 -11.32 -26.65
N ASP A 110 38.15 -11.37 -27.81
CA ASP A 110 37.57 -12.59 -28.39
C ASP A 110 38.39 -13.23 -29.53
N GLY A 111 39.40 -12.52 -30.04
CA GLY A 111 40.37 -13.00 -31.02
C GLY A 111 39.89 -13.06 -32.47
N ASP A 112 38.82 -12.35 -32.85
CA ASP A 112 38.42 -12.21 -34.26
C ASP A 112 39.47 -11.42 -35.10
N GLY A 113 40.17 -10.47 -34.46
CA GLY A 113 41.20 -9.60 -35.05
C GLY A 113 40.85 -8.10 -35.12
N LEU A 114 39.73 -7.70 -34.54
CA LEU A 114 39.27 -6.32 -34.32
C LEU A 114 39.63 -5.92 -32.87
N PRO A 115 40.45 -4.88 -32.64
CA PRO A 115 40.81 -4.48 -31.27
C PRO A 115 39.67 -3.78 -30.54
N ASP A 116 39.49 -4.06 -29.25
CA ASP A 116 38.47 -3.41 -28.40
C ASP A 116 38.49 -1.87 -28.46
N ASP A 117 39.67 -1.25 -28.61
CA ASP A 117 39.79 0.22 -28.75
C ASP A 117 39.22 0.80 -30.06
N LEU A 118 38.89 -0.05 -31.03
CA LEU A 118 38.18 0.25 -32.27
C LEU A 118 36.72 -0.23 -32.23
N GLU A 119 36.44 -1.36 -31.59
CA GLU A 119 35.08 -1.86 -31.38
C GLU A 119 34.18 -0.86 -30.63
N TRP A 120 34.69 -0.27 -29.53
CA TRP A 120 34.00 0.81 -28.83
C TRP A 120 33.85 2.11 -29.67
N GLU A 121 34.51 2.24 -30.83
CA GLU A 121 34.28 3.31 -31.83
C GLU A 121 33.28 2.90 -32.94
N LEU A 122 33.02 1.59 -33.12
CA LEU A 122 32.10 1.03 -34.11
C LEU A 122 30.72 0.65 -33.53
N GLY A 123 30.65 0.25 -32.26
CA GLY A 123 29.45 -0.22 -31.59
C GLY A 123 29.34 -1.74 -31.42
N THR A 124 30.41 -2.48 -31.75
CA THR A 124 30.51 -3.95 -31.61
C THR A 124 30.81 -4.38 -30.17
N ASN A 125 30.85 -5.68 -29.91
CA ASN A 125 30.95 -6.26 -28.56
C ASN A 125 32.24 -7.08 -28.36
N PRO A 126 33.29 -6.57 -27.66
CA PRO A 126 34.63 -7.19 -27.57
C PRO A 126 34.80 -8.59 -27.00
N ILE A 127 33.71 -9.29 -26.68
CA ILE A 127 33.71 -10.64 -26.10
C ILE A 127 32.82 -11.60 -26.91
N ASP A 128 32.47 -11.24 -28.15
CA ASP A 128 31.51 -11.96 -29.01
C ASP A 128 31.81 -11.70 -30.51
N PRO A 129 32.59 -12.59 -31.17
CA PRO A 129 33.30 -12.34 -32.45
C PRO A 129 32.41 -12.49 -33.70
N ASP A 130 31.13 -12.13 -33.57
CA ASP A 130 30.02 -12.31 -34.51
C ASP A 130 28.84 -11.51 -33.90
N THR A 131 28.98 -10.18 -33.77
CA THR A 131 28.17 -9.32 -32.87
C THR A 131 26.66 -9.45 -33.06
N ASP A 132 26.18 -9.61 -34.30
CA ASP A 132 24.75 -9.78 -34.62
C ASP A 132 24.33 -11.23 -34.97
N HIS A 133 25.28 -12.16 -34.94
CA HIS A 133 25.11 -13.61 -35.07
C HIS A 133 24.74 -14.13 -36.47
N ASP A 134 25.21 -13.43 -37.50
CA ASP A 134 25.01 -13.65 -38.93
C ASP A 134 25.79 -14.84 -39.53
N LEU A 135 26.88 -15.26 -38.87
CA LEU A 135 27.92 -16.24 -39.26
C LEU A 135 29.21 -15.67 -39.91
N LEU A 136 29.36 -14.35 -39.98
CA LEU A 136 30.57 -13.63 -40.40
C LEU A 136 31.18 -12.91 -39.18
N ASP A 137 32.52 -12.96 -39.04
CA ASP A 137 33.22 -12.22 -37.98
C ASP A 137 33.32 -10.72 -38.28
N ASP A 138 33.15 -9.86 -37.27
CA ASP A 138 33.12 -8.39 -37.36
C ASP A 138 34.33 -7.82 -38.16
N ALA A 139 35.53 -8.38 -37.96
CA ALA A 139 36.74 -8.04 -38.71
C ALA A 139 36.69 -8.47 -40.19
N SER A 140 35.98 -9.55 -40.53
CA SER A 140 35.71 -9.97 -41.90
C SER A 140 34.59 -9.16 -42.55
N GLU A 141 33.60 -8.69 -41.79
CA GLU A 141 32.58 -7.77 -42.29
C GLU A 141 33.17 -6.45 -42.77
N LEU A 142 34.00 -5.81 -41.94
CA LEU A 142 34.77 -4.62 -42.29
C LEU A 142 35.72 -4.84 -43.50
N LEU A 143 36.01 -6.10 -43.86
CA LEU A 143 36.78 -6.48 -45.04
C LEU A 143 35.92 -6.69 -46.30
N ASN A 144 34.67 -7.15 -46.16
CA ASN A 144 33.71 -7.28 -47.26
C ASN A 144 33.04 -5.92 -47.56
N GLY A 145 32.71 -5.14 -46.54
CA GLY A 145 32.06 -3.84 -46.60
C GLY A 145 30.70 -3.78 -45.92
N THR A 146 30.32 -4.84 -45.20
CA THR A 146 29.07 -5.02 -44.45
C THR A 146 29.13 -4.36 -43.07
N SER A 147 28.06 -4.52 -42.26
CA SER A 147 27.83 -3.76 -41.03
C SER A 147 27.71 -4.67 -39.79
N PRO A 148 28.72 -4.68 -38.88
CA PRO A 148 28.81 -5.64 -37.75
C PRO A 148 27.88 -5.38 -36.56
N VAL A 149 26.68 -4.89 -36.86
CA VAL A 149 25.54 -4.68 -35.97
C VAL A 149 24.21 -4.87 -36.73
N ASN A 150 24.27 -5.33 -37.98
CA ASN A 150 23.18 -5.54 -38.92
C ASN A 150 23.61 -6.54 -40.02
N GLY A 151 23.62 -7.83 -39.70
CA GLY A 151 23.94 -8.95 -40.60
C GLY A 151 22.85 -9.28 -41.63
N ASP A 152 22.45 -8.25 -42.39
CA ASP A 152 21.60 -8.23 -43.59
C ASP A 152 21.81 -6.83 -44.20
N SER A 153 23.01 -6.60 -44.74
CA SER A 153 23.57 -5.26 -45.01
C SER A 153 22.94 -4.56 -46.21
N ASP A 154 22.28 -5.29 -47.12
CA ASP A 154 21.49 -4.70 -48.20
C ASP A 154 19.97 -4.82 -48.01
N GLY A 155 19.50 -5.66 -47.09
CA GLY A 155 18.09 -5.80 -46.72
C GLY A 155 17.28 -6.76 -47.59
N ASP A 156 17.90 -7.68 -48.32
CA ASP A 156 17.23 -8.75 -49.07
C ASP A 156 16.53 -9.77 -48.15
N GLY A 157 17.00 -10.00 -46.93
CA GLY A 157 16.49 -11.03 -46.02
C GLY A 157 17.31 -12.32 -45.97
N ILE A 158 18.43 -12.37 -46.68
CA ILE A 158 19.54 -13.32 -46.45
C ILE A 158 20.60 -12.60 -45.61
N ALA A 159 21.22 -13.32 -44.67
CA ALA A 159 22.32 -12.77 -43.87
C ALA A 159 23.66 -12.78 -44.64
N ASP A 160 24.45 -11.72 -44.52
CA ASP A 160 25.73 -11.49 -45.20
C ASP A 160 26.71 -12.69 -45.10
N GLY A 161 26.81 -13.31 -43.93
CA GLY A 161 27.59 -14.52 -43.68
C GLY A 161 27.03 -15.75 -44.38
N VAL A 162 25.71 -15.86 -44.56
CA VAL A 162 25.10 -16.89 -45.41
C VAL A 162 25.46 -16.65 -46.88
N GLU A 163 25.44 -15.41 -47.33
CA GLU A 163 25.81 -15.03 -48.69
C GLU A 163 27.28 -15.35 -48.99
N VAL A 164 28.20 -14.72 -48.25
CA VAL A 164 29.65 -14.82 -48.45
C VAL A 164 30.17 -16.25 -48.30
N ILE A 165 29.59 -17.05 -47.38
CA ILE A 165 30.10 -18.38 -47.04
C ILE A 165 29.37 -19.51 -47.79
N ILE A 166 28.07 -19.38 -48.08
CA ILE A 166 27.22 -20.47 -48.57
C ILE A 166 26.77 -20.29 -50.02
N LEU A 167 26.33 -19.08 -50.40
CA LEU A 167 25.75 -18.81 -51.73
C LEU A 167 26.82 -18.36 -52.74
N GLY A 168 27.62 -17.36 -52.36
CA GLY A 168 28.58 -16.69 -53.23
C GLY A 168 28.02 -15.48 -53.98
N THR A 169 26.96 -14.88 -53.41
CA THR A 169 26.31 -13.61 -53.77
C THR A 169 27.09 -12.40 -53.19
N ASP A 170 26.65 -11.17 -53.43
CA ASP A 170 27.35 -9.93 -53.02
C ASP A 170 26.47 -9.14 -52.02
N PRO A 171 26.75 -9.15 -50.69
CA PRO A 171 25.83 -8.73 -49.61
C PRO A 171 25.69 -7.19 -49.45
N LEU A 172 25.66 -6.50 -50.58
CA LEU A 172 25.61 -5.06 -50.75
C LEU A 172 24.82 -4.68 -52.03
N ASP A 173 24.12 -5.63 -52.66
CA ASP A 173 23.45 -5.53 -53.96
C ASP A 173 22.37 -6.63 -54.13
N ARG A 174 21.19 -6.43 -53.50
CA ARG A 174 20.01 -7.34 -53.41
C ARG A 174 19.69 -8.23 -54.65
N ASP A 175 20.07 -7.80 -55.85
CA ASP A 175 19.97 -8.51 -57.15
C ASP A 175 21.40 -8.76 -57.69
N THR A 176 22.07 -9.80 -57.18
CA THR A 176 23.53 -10.03 -57.36
C THR A 176 23.96 -10.03 -58.83
N ASP A 177 23.11 -10.53 -59.74
CA ASP A 177 23.44 -10.67 -61.16
C ASP A 177 22.82 -9.62 -62.10
N GLY A 178 21.91 -8.80 -61.57
CA GLY A 178 21.43 -7.54 -62.14
C GLY A 178 20.35 -7.75 -63.21
N ALA A 179 19.42 -8.66 -62.99
CA ALA A 179 18.40 -9.05 -63.97
C ALA A 179 16.94 -8.90 -63.49
N GLY A 180 16.71 -8.50 -62.23
CA GLY A 180 15.47 -7.88 -61.75
C GLY A 180 14.58 -8.76 -60.88
N ALA A 181 15.20 -9.61 -60.05
CA ALA A 181 14.58 -10.24 -58.88
C ALA A 181 15.68 -10.42 -57.81
N CYS A 182 15.38 -10.20 -56.54
CA CYS A 182 16.37 -10.36 -55.48
C CYS A 182 16.70 -11.83 -55.17
N ASP A 183 17.88 -12.03 -54.58
CA ASP A 183 18.50 -13.32 -54.33
C ASP A 183 17.61 -14.22 -53.43
N ILE A 184 16.91 -13.68 -52.43
CA ILE A 184 15.93 -14.43 -51.61
C ILE A 184 14.73 -14.91 -52.42
N GLN A 185 14.23 -14.08 -53.35
CA GLN A 185 13.10 -14.43 -54.22
C GLN A 185 13.53 -15.61 -55.09
N GLU A 186 14.71 -15.51 -55.69
CA GLU A 186 15.30 -16.54 -56.52
C GLU A 186 15.49 -17.88 -55.78
N LEU A 187 15.92 -17.84 -54.51
CA LEU A 187 15.97 -19.03 -53.64
C LEU A 187 14.59 -19.62 -53.34
N GLU A 188 13.55 -18.80 -53.06
CA GLU A 188 12.19 -19.30 -52.77
C GLU A 188 11.62 -20.10 -53.96
N TYR A 189 11.82 -19.58 -55.18
CA TYR A 189 11.32 -20.20 -56.42
C TYR A 189 12.26 -21.26 -57.02
N HIS A 190 13.50 -21.37 -56.52
CA HIS A 190 14.53 -22.33 -56.90
C HIS A 190 15.12 -22.11 -58.31
N VAL A 191 15.46 -20.87 -58.61
CA VAL A 191 16.38 -20.45 -59.68
C VAL A 191 17.81 -20.31 -59.09
N ASP A 192 18.75 -19.61 -59.73
CA ASP A 192 20.18 -19.61 -59.38
C ASP A 192 20.70 -18.14 -59.41
N PRO A 193 20.93 -17.45 -58.27
CA PRO A 193 21.29 -16.01 -58.15
C PRO A 193 22.60 -15.53 -58.80
N LEU A 194 23.05 -16.24 -59.83
CA LEU A 194 24.32 -16.10 -60.54
C LEU A 194 24.18 -16.45 -62.05
N ASP A 195 22.97 -16.68 -62.57
CA ASP A 195 22.66 -16.88 -64.01
C ASP A 195 21.49 -15.97 -64.48
N PRO A 196 21.77 -14.74 -64.99
CA PRO A 196 20.81 -13.67 -65.38
C PRO A 196 20.00 -14.03 -66.63
N SER A 197 19.38 -15.21 -66.62
CA SER A 197 18.71 -15.83 -67.75
C SER A 197 17.65 -16.88 -67.41
N ASP A 198 17.51 -17.31 -66.14
CA ASP A 198 16.31 -18.04 -65.68
C ASP A 198 15.37 -17.30 -64.72
N ASP A 199 15.60 -15.99 -64.52
CA ASP A 199 14.65 -14.99 -63.99
C ASP A 199 13.33 -15.04 -64.78
N HIS A 200 12.28 -15.54 -64.13
CA HIS A 200 10.99 -15.78 -64.77
C HIS A 200 9.80 -15.24 -63.94
N ILE A 201 10.08 -14.39 -62.95
CA ILE A 201 9.24 -14.26 -61.74
C ILE A 201 8.77 -12.81 -61.51
N ALA A 202 8.64 -12.33 -60.29
CA ALA A 202 7.85 -11.14 -59.98
C ALA A 202 8.70 -9.87 -60.11
N LEU A 203 8.16 -8.86 -60.78
CA LEU A 203 8.70 -7.51 -60.67
C LEU A 203 8.29 -6.98 -59.30
N ASP A 204 9.28 -6.89 -58.43
CA ASP A 204 9.33 -6.62 -57.00
C ASP A 204 10.85 -6.38 -56.81
N ALA A 205 11.30 -5.17 -57.18
CA ALA A 205 12.65 -4.95 -57.76
C ALA A 205 13.67 -4.34 -56.78
N ASP A 206 13.18 -3.82 -55.66
CA ASP A 206 13.92 -3.43 -54.46
C ASP A 206 13.62 -4.38 -53.27
N CYS A 207 12.64 -5.28 -53.43
CA CYS A 207 12.28 -6.37 -52.52
C CYS A 207 11.85 -5.94 -51.11
N ASP A 208 11.13 -4.83 -51.00
CA ASP A 208 10.37 -4.47 -49.80
C ASP A 208 9.20 -5.46 -49.50
N GLY A 209 8.74 -6.20 -50.52
CA GLY A 209 7.59 -7.11 -50.49
C GLY A 209 6.35 -6.62 -51.26
N ILE A 210 6.42 -5.48 -51.95
CA ILE A 210 5.38 -4.92 -52.80
C ILE A 210 5.83 -4.95 -54.27
N PRO A 211 5.19 -5.77 -55.13
CA PRO A 211 5.48 -5.79 -56.57
C PRO A 211 5.23 -4.45 -57.29
N ASP A 212 6.07 -4.06 -58.27
CA ASP A 212 6.02 -2.80 -59.10
C ASP A 212 4.60 -2.36 -59.48
N ALA A 213 3.76 -3.36 -59.77
CA ALA A 213 2.43 -3.20 -60.33
C ALA A 213 1.37 -2.80 -59.29
N GLU A 214 1.69 -2.93 -57.99
CA GLU A 214 0.91 -2.45 -56.85
C GLU A 214 1.49 -1.15 -56.30
N GLU A 215 2.81 -1.07 -56.14
CA GLU A 215 3.60 0.14 -55.85
C GLU A 215 3.17 1.38 -56.65
N ALA A 216 3.25 1.27 -57.98
CA ALA A 216 2.84 2.32 -58.93
C ALA A 216 1.32 2.61 -58.90
N ARG A 217 0.58 2.05 -57.94
CA ARG A 217 -0.80 2.37 -57.58
C ARG A 217 -0.98 2.92 -56.16
N ILE A 218 -0.05 2.67 -55.23
CA ILE A 218 -0.05 3.25 -53.88
C ILE A 218 0.65 4.62 -53.90
N GLY A 219 1.91 4.70 -54.32
CA GLY A 219 2.64 5.98 -54.39
C GLY A 219 4.17 5.88 -54.46
N THR A 220 4.72 4.73 -54.08
CA THR A 220 6.14 4.36 -53.94
C THR A 220 6.91 4.37 -55.27
N ASP A 221 8.24 4.25 -55.23
CA ASP A 221 9.12 4.24 -56.41
C ASP A 221 9.86 2.88 -56.54
N PRO A 222 9.48 1.99 -57.51
CA PRO A 222 9.96 0.59 -57.68
C PRO A 222 11.46 0.35 -57.97
N ASP A 223 12.33 1.24 -57.55
CA ASP A 223 13.78 1.14 -57.55
C ASP A 223 14.33 1.59 -56.15
N SER A 224 13.51 1.54 -55.07
CA SER A 224 13.76 2.16 -53.75
C SER A 224 12.95 1.51 -52.61
N TRP A 225 13.57 0.57 -51.88
CA TRP A 225 12.97 -0.22 -50.77
C TRP A 225 12.30 0.58 -49.64
N ASP A 226 12.73 1.84 -49.49
CA ASP A 226 12.26 2.89 -48.59
C ASP A 226 12.02 4.12 -49.48
N SER A 227 10.77 4.57 -49.59
CA SER A 227 10.33 5.62 -50.53
C SER A 227 10.46 7.05 -50.00
N ASP A 228 10.61 7.27 -48.69
CA ASP A 228 10.63 8.62 -48.11
C ASP A 228 11.79 8.94 -47.14
N LEU A 229 12.55 7.90 -46.79
CA LEU A 229 13.85 7.89 -46.11
C LEU A 229 13.79 8.08 -44.59
N ASP A 230 12.93 7.30 -43.95
CA ASP A 230 12.73 7.24 -42.50
C ASP A 230 13.44 6.06 -41.81
N GLY A 231 13.73 4.97 -42.55
CA GLY A 231 14.39 3.75 -42.06
C GLY A 231 13.54 2.47 -42.13
N LEU A 232 12.25 2.55 -42.46
CA LEU A 232 11.38 1.39 -42.70
C LEU A 232 11.29 1.06 -44.20
N SER A 233 10.90 -0.18 -44.51
CA SER A 233 10.56 -0.55 -45.90
C SER A 233 9.08 -0.30 -46.18
N ASP A 234 8.75 0.12 -47.40
CA ASP A 234 7.37 0.45 -47.77
C ASP A 234 6.40 -0.73 -47.51
N GLY A 235 6.87 -1.97 -47.71
CA GLY A 235 6.16 -3.22 -47.42
C GLY A 235 6.00 -3.54 -45.93
N LEU A 236 7.00 -3.22 -45.10
CA LEU A 236 6.93 -3.35 -43.64
C LEU A 236 5.92 -2.35 -43.07
N GLU A 237 6.03 -1.10 -43.50
CA GLU A 237 5.09 -0.02 -43.19
C GLU A 237 3.63 -0.37 -43.51
N LEU A 238 3.34 -0.95 -44.68
CA LEU A 238 1.98 -1.39 -45.02
C LEU A 238 1.42 -2.48 -44.10
N ASP A 239 2.28 -3.30 -43.47
CA ASP A 239 1.88 -4.35 -42.53
C ASP A 239 1.80 -3.82 -41.08
N LEU A 240 2.53 -2.75 -40.73
CA LEU A 240 2.41 -1.98 -39.49
C LEU A 240 1.17 -1.08 -39.49
N GLY A 241 0.97 -0.31 -40.57
CA GLY A 241 -0.18 0.57 -40.80
C GLY A 241 0.15 2.06 -41.06
N THR A 242 1.42 2.40 -41.29
CA THR A 242 1.93 3.75 -41.61
C THR A 242 1.65 4.13 -43.09
N ASP A 243 2.18 5.25 -43.60
CA ASP A 243 1.91 5.77 -44.97
C ASP A 243 3.24 5.97 -45.76
N PRO A 244 3.68 5.00 -46.60
CA PRO A 244 5.00 4.92 -47.29
C PRO A 244 5.43 6.02 -48.29
N ILE A 245 5.05 7.25 -48.01
CA ILE A 245 5.38 8.49 -48.72
C ILE A 245 5.36 9.70 -47.75
N ASN A 246 5.40 9.43 -46.44
CA ASN A 246 5.31 10.35 -45.31
C ASN A 246 5.92 9.73 -44.01
N TRP A 247 7.25 9.75 -43.91
CA TRP A 247 8.18 9.56 -42.75
C TRP A 247 7.77 9.87 -41.31
N ASP A 248 6.58 10.42 -41.06
CA ASP A 248 6.06 11.00 -39.81
C ASP A 248 4.53 10.89 -39.90
N THR A 249 4.00 9.66 -39.76
CA THR A 249 2.64 9.25 -40.18
C THR A 249 1.55 10.04 -39.47
N ASP A 250 1.71 10.30 -38.18
CA ASP A 250 0.72 11.04 -37.40
C ASP A 250 1.03 12.54 -37.24
N GLY A 251 2.24 12.96 -37.64
CA GLY A 251 2.69 14.35 -37.72
C GLY A 251 3.32 14.91 -36.45
N ASP A 252 3.73 14.06 -35.50
CA ASP A 252 4.44 14.37 -34.25
C ASP A 252 5.75 15.13 -34.52
N GLY A 253 6.68 14.52 -35.25
CA GLY A 253 8.01 15.05 -35.53
C GLY A 253 9.17 14.05 -35.35
N VAL A 254 8.95 12.91 -34.69
CA VAL A 254 9.82 11.72 -34.77
C VAL A 254 9.55 10.97 -36.08
N PRO A 255 10.56 10.33 -36.71
CA PRO A 255 10.36 9.39 -37.82
C PRO A 255 9.68 8.07 -37.39
N ASP A 256 8.79 7.50 -38.20
CA ASP A 256 8.08 6.24 -37.86
C ASP A 256 9.07 5.08 -37.56
N GLY A 257 10.23 5.05 -38.22
CA GLY A 257 11.35 4.13 -37.95
C GLY A 257 12.09 4.40 -36.64
N GLU A 258 12.38 5.66 -36.31
CA GLU A 258 13.01 6.05 -35.02
C GLU A 258 12.05 5.77 -33.84
N GLU A 259 10.74 5.84 -34.08
CA GLU A 259 9.70 5.42 -33.13
C GLU A 259 9.73 3.92 -32.80
N LEU A 260 10.00 3.03 -33.76
CA LEU A 260 10.12 1.59 -33.45
C LEU A 260 11.35 1.29 -32.57
N ASP A 261 12.46 2.01 -32.80
CA ASP A 261 13.67 1.93 -31.97
C ASP A 261 13.43 2.50 -30.55
N MET A 262 12.73 3.64 -30.46
CA MET A 262 12.26 4.22 -29.19
C MET A 262 11.19 3.36 -28.50
N ARG A 263 10.49 2.50 -29.25
CA ARG A 263 9.38 1.62 -28.83
C ARG A 263 8.09 2.39 -28.49
N THR A 264 7.80 3.43 -29.25
CA THR A 264 6.53 4.17 -29.28
C THR A 264 5.55 3.55 -30.31
N ASP A 265 4.42 4.19 -30.60
CA ASP A 265 3.41 3.73 -31.58
C ASP A 265 3.21 4.81 -32.66
N PRO A 266 3.81 4.69 -33.88
CA PRO A 266 3.83 5.73 -34.92
C PRO A 266 2.47 6.04 -35.59
N LEU A 267 1.39 5.63 -34.93
CA LEU A 267 0.01 5.95 -35.24
C LEU A 267 -0.61 6.85 -34.14
N VAL A 268 0.15 7.20 -33.09
CA VAL A 268 -0.27 7.85 -31.84
C VAL A 268 0.82 8.77 -31.22
N ARG A 269 0.82 10.04 -31.65
CA ARG A 269 1.62 11.23 -31.25
C ARG A 269 1.94 11.50 -29.76
N ASP A 270 1.42 10.67 -28.89
CA ASP A 270 1.20 10.83 -27.46
C ASP A 270 0.98 9.38 -26.99
N THR A 271 2.05 8.57 -27.08
CA THR A 271 2.01 7.10 -27.04
C THR A 271 1.35 6.58 -25.76
N ASP A 272 1.61 7.24 -24.63
CA ASP A 272 1.15 6.80 -23.32
C ASP A 272 -0.08 7.55 -22.79
N GLY A 273 -0.34 8.77 -23.29
CA GLY A 273 -1.57 9.53 -23.07
C GLY A 273 -1.50 10.64 -22.01
N ASP A 274 -0.32 11.09 -21.59
CA ASP A 274 -0.12 12.19 -20.64
C ASP A 274 -0.46 13.59 -21.23
N GLY A 275 -0.29 13.76 -22.54
CA GLY A 275 -0.52 15.00 -23.29
C GLY A 275 0.72 15.89 -23.53
N LEU A 276 1.93 15.37 -23.35
CA LEU A 276 3.10 15.73 -24.15
C LEU A 276 2.97 15.10 -25.55
N THR A 277 4.07 15.05 -26.29
CA THR A 277 4.17 14.33 -27.55
C THR A 277 5.55 13.67 -27.61
N ASP A 278 5.65 12.51 -28.26
CA ASP A 278 6.83 11.66 -28.27
C ASP A 278 8.08 12.44 -28.77
N TRP A 279 7.90 13.36 -29.74
CA TRP A 279 8.91 14.34 -30.13
C TRP A 279 9.27 15.36 -29.03
N GLU A 280 8.28 15.90 -28.31
CA GLU A 280 8.52 16.87 -27.23
C GLU A 280 9.29 16.25 -26.06
N GLU A 281 9.10 14.95 -25.80
CA GLU A 281 9.82 14.15 -24.81
C GLU A 281 11.20 13.68 -25.28
N SER A 282 11.35 13.41 -26.58
CA SER A 282 12.60 13.00 -27.20
C SER A 282 13.79 13.89 -26.78
N SER A 283 14.98 13.29 -26.71
CA SER A 283 16.21 14.00 -26.34
C SER A 283 16.66 15.09 -27.33
N TYR A 284 15.90 15.35 -28.40
CA TYR A 284 16.08 16.49 -29.29
C TYR A 284 15.38 17.77 -28.81
N SER A 285 14.43 17.66 -27.88
CA SER A 285 13.67 18.77 -27.30
C SER A 285 14.56 19.70 -26.46
N PRO A 286 14.77 20.98 -26.85
CA PRO A 286 15.67 21.88 -26.13
C PRO A 286 15.18 22.33 -24.75
N GLU A 287 13.94 22.00 -24.38
CA GLU A 287 13.33 22.35 -23.10
C GLU A 287 13.33 21.13 -22.13
N HIS A 288 13.10 19.90 -22.63
CA HIS A 288 13.27 18.64 -21.86
C HIS A 288 14.71 18.09 -21.83
N LEU A 289 15.66 18.63 -22.61
CA LEU A 289 17.11 18.31 -22.47
C LEU A 289 17.75 18.64 -21.10
N ALA A 290 16.97 19.17 -20.15
CA ALA A 290 17.31 19.36 -18.74
C ALA A 290 16.50 18.47 -17.77
N HIS A 291 15.38 17.90 -18.23
CA HIS A 291 14.35 17.12 -17.53
C HIS A 291 13.76 16.10 -18.52
N PRO A 292 14.48 14.99 -18.79
CA PRO A 292 14.07 14.00 -19.79
C PRO A 292 13.04 13.02 -19.20
N THR A 293 11.99 12.77 -19.96
CA THR A 293 10.91 11.81 -19.68
C THR A 293 11.06 10.54 -20.54
N ASP A 294 10.23 9.53 -20.30
CA ASP A 294 10.18 8.29 -21.09
C ASP A 294 8.79 8.19 -21.74
N PRO A 295 8.61 8.40 -23.07
CA PRO A 295 7.32 8.60 -23.80
C PRO A 295 6.44 7.34 -23.92
N ARG A 296 6.49 6.50 -22.89
CA ARG A 296 5.90 5.17 -22.75
C ARG A 296 5.46 4.93 -21.29
N LEU A 297 5.64 5.93 -20.43
CA LEU A 297 5.43 5.97 -18.98
C LEU A 297 4.83 7.35 -18.62
N PRO A 298 3.50 7.49 -18.45
CA PRO A 298 2.83 8.78 -18.25
C PRO A 298 3.13 9.51 -16.92
N ASP A 299 4.16 9.07 -16.21
CA ASP A 299 4.51 9.27 -14.79
C ASP A 299 5.93 8.67 -14.65
N THR A 300 6.94 9.43 -15.10
CA THR A 300 8.32 8.93 -15.30
C THR A 300 9.01 8.54 -13.99
N ASP A 301 8.79 9.31 -12.91
CA ASP A 301 9.45 9.08 -11.62
C ASP A 301 8.61 8.27 -10.60
N GLY A 302 7.28 8.22 -10.77
CA GLY A 302 6.37 7.41 -9.97
C GLY A 302 5.75 8.11 -8.75
N ASP A 303 5.79 9.44 -8.69
CA ASP A 303 5.08 10.26 -7.68
C ASP A 303 3.55 10.14 -7.79
N GLY A 304 3.00 10.07 -9.01
CA GLY A 304 1.56 9.94 -9.28
C GLY A 304 0.88 11.18 -9.89
N ILE A 305 1.63 12.23 -10.24
CA ILE A 305 1.28 13.25 -11.24
C ILE A 305 1.73 12.75 -12.63
N ASP A 306 1.05 13.21 -13.67
CA ASP A 306 1.44 12.98 -15.07
C ASP A 306 2.50 13.99 -15.58
N ASP A 307 3.50 13.55 -16.34
CA ASP A 307 4.67 14.37 -16.74
C ASP A 307 4.26 15.69 -17.43
N GLY A 308 3.35 15.63 -18.39
CA GLY A 308 2.76 16.76 -19.10
C GLY A 308 1.90 17.65 -18.20
N ARG A 309 1.34 17.10 -17.12
CA ARG A 309 0.64 17.85 -16.08
C ARG A 309 1.61 18.64 -15.21
N GLU A 310 2.79 18.12 -14.95
CA GLU A 310 3.89 18.82 -14.28
C GLU A 310 4.54 19.89 -15.16
N VAL A 311 4.84 19.58 -16.43
CA VAL A 311 5.32 20.57 -17.41
C VAL A 311 4.32 21.73 -17.52
N ALA A 312 3.01 21.42 -17.49
CA ALA A 312 1.95 22.44 -17.44
C ALA A 312 1.82 23.18 -16.09
N LEU A 313 2.43 22.69 -15.00
CA LEU A 313 2.62 23.40 -13.73
C LEU A 313 3.96 24.13 -13.62
N ASN A 314 4.92 23.81 -14.48
CA ASN A 314 6.34 24.18 -14.38
C ASN A 314 7.06 23.45 -13.23
N MET A 315 6.75 22.16 -13.03
CA MET A 315 7.39 21.23 -12.07
C MET A 315 8.52 20.40 -12.75
N ARG A 316 8.82 19.17 -12.29
CA ARG A 316 9.99 18.38 -12.70
C ARG A 316 9.68 16.86 -12.76
N PRO A 317 9.36 16.32 -13.95
CA PRO A 317 9.12 14.88 -14.22
C PRO A 317 10.26 13.89 -13.95
N ASP A 318 11.30 14.29 -13.23
CA ASP A 318 12.47 13.48 -12.89
C ASP A 318 12.81 13.55 -11.38
N HIS A 319 11.89 14.02 -10.54
CA HIS A 319 12.07 14.31 -9.10
C HIS A 319 10.79 14.11 -8.26
N VAL A 320 10.61 12.92 -7.68
CA VAL A 320 9.50 12.51 -6.77
C VAL A 320 9.28 13.44 -5.55
N ASP A 321 10.32 14.20 -5.17
CA ASP A 321 10.37 15.16 -4.06
C ASP A 321 11.31 16.30 -4.51
N VAL A 322 10.74 17.38 -5.04
CA VAL A 322 11.50 18.42 -5.77
C VAL A 322 12.42 19.27 -4.89
N ASP A 323 12.16 19.38 -3.57
CA ASP A 323 12.97 20.20 -2.65
C ASP A 323 13.68 19.44 -1.51
N GLY A 324 13.27 18.21 -1.23
CA GLY A 324 13.92 17.27 -0.31
C GLY A 324 13.42 17.30 1.14
N ASP A 325 12.19 17.76 1.41
CA ASP A 325 11.58 17.70 2.75
C ASP A 325 11.08 16.28 3.14
N GLY A 326 10.79 15.42 2.16
CA GLY A 326 10.28 14.06 2.34
C GLY A 326 8.77 13.88 2.10
N LEU A 327 8.09 14.92 1.64
CA LEU A 327 6.76 14.94 1.05
C LEU A 327 6.88 14.83 -0.49
N THR A 328 5.86 14.30 -1.16
CA THR A 328 5.84 14.14 -2.64
C THR A 328 5.06 15.27 -3.29
N ASP A 329 5.42 15.65 -4.51
CA ASP A 329 4.77 16.75 -5.25
C ASP A 329 3.24 16.55 -5.39
N ASP A 330 2.76 15.31 -5.59
CA ASP A 330 1.33 14.92 -5.59
C ASP A 330 0.65 15.34 -4.28
N ARG A 331 1.34 15.04 -3.18
CA ARG A 331 0.86 15.13 -1.81
C ARG A 331 0.83 16.57 -1.35
N GLU A 332 1.82 17.34 -1.79
CA GLU A 332 1.92 18.78 -1.61
C GLU A 332 0.80 19.54 -2.31
N ILE A 333 0.52 19.21 -3.58
CA ILE A 333 -0.61 19.78 -4.31
C ILE A 333 -1.94 19.48 -3.59
N ASP A 334 -2.13 18.28 -3.06
CA ASP A 334 -3.35 17.87 -2.34
C ASP A 334 -3.46 18.53 -0.94
N LEU A 335 -2.34 18.85 -0.30
CA LEU A 335 -2.25 19.62 0.96
C LEU A 335 -2.30 21.15 0.75
N HIS A 336 -2.00 21.61 -0.47
CA HIS A 336 -1.85 23.00 -0.91
C HIS A 336 -0.60 23.73 -0.36
N THR A 337 0.53 23.02 -0.30
CA THR A 337 1.88 23.56 -0.09
C THR A 337 2.52 23.96 -1.44
N ASP A 338 3.81 24.29 -1.50
CA ASP A 338 4.51 24.80 -2.69
C ASP A 338 5.81 23.97 -2.90
N PRO A 339 5.85 23.01 -3.86
CA PRO A 339 6.94 22.00 -4.01
C PRO A 339 8.35 22.49 -4.34
N TYR A 340 8.65 23.75 -4.04
CA TYR A 340 9.95 24.38 -4.19
C TYR A 340 10.44 25.06 -2.89
N GLU A 341 9.65 25.04 -1.81
CA GLU A 341 9.93 25.74 -0.54
C GLU A 341 9.46 24.96 0.72
N VAL A 342 10.28 24.00 1.19
CA VAL A 342 10.37 23.22 2.46
C VAL A 342 9.60 23.72 3.71
N ASP A 343 9.25 25.00 3.79
CA ASP A 343 8.47 25.65 4.85
C ASP A 343 7.59 26.72 4.17
N THR A 344 6.51 26.30 3.52
CA THR A 344 5.63 27.13 2.66
C THR A 344 5.07 28.36 3.40
N ASP A 345 4.79 28.22 4.69
CA ASP A 345 4.24 29.27 5.57
C ASP A 345 5.34 30.20 6.14
N GLY A 346 6.55 29.67 6.38
CA GLY A 346 7.67 30.35 7.00
C GLY A 346 7.64 30.37 8.54
N ASP A 347 7.02 29.36 9.16
CA ASP A 347 6.90 29.19 10.63
C ASP A 347 8.22 28.68 11.25
N GLY A 348 8.97 27.88 10.49
CA GLY A 348 10.17 27.16 10.93
C GLY A 348 9.92 25.70 11.30
N ILE A 349 8.97 25.07 10.62
CA ILE A 349 8.60 23.64 10.67
C ILE A 349 8.41 23.22 9.21
N ASP A 350 8.92 22.05 8.84
CA ASP A 350 8.75 21.50 7.50
C ASP A 350 7.30 21.04 7.23
N ASP A 351 6.86 21.14 5.97
CA ASP A 351 5.48 20.82 5.57
C ASP A 351 5.17 19.32 5.78
N TRP A 352 6.19 18.45 5.71
CA TRP A 352 6.13 17.06 6.14
C TRP A 352 5.85 16.85 7.65
N GLU A 353 6.50 17.59 8.57
CA GLU A 353 6.17 17.49 10.01
C GLU A 353 4.79 18.12 10.31
N GLU A 354 4.36 19.15 9.58
CA GLU A 354 2.97 19.67 9.63
C GLU A 354 1.96 18.59 9.23
N ALA A 355 2.14 17.93 8.06
CA ALA A 355 1.27 16.88 7.55
C ALA A 355 1.17 15.69 8.52
N ASN A 356 2.31 15.13 8.96
CA ASN A 356 2.34 14.02 9.92
C ASN A 356 1.65 14.36 11.25
N ARG A 357 1.73 15.61 11.69
CA ARG A 357 1.13 16.08 12.94
C ARG A 357 -0.40 16.16 12.83
N LEU A 358 -0.94 16.54 11.68
CA LEU A 358 -2.37 16.59 11.42
C LEU A 358 -3.01 15.19 11.42
N GLU A 359 -2.40 14.22 10.72
CA GLU A 359 -2.91 12.84 10.67
C GLU A 359 -2.96 12.19 12.06
N PHE A 360 -1.95 12.44 12.90
CA PHE A 360 -1.93 11.96 14.29
C PHE A 360 -3.05 12.57 15.15
N GLU A 361 -3.44 13.84 14.95
CA GLU A 361 -4.56 14.43 15.67
C GLU A 361 -5.92 13.85 15.23
N GLU A 362 -6.11 13.50 13.95
CA GLU A 362 -7.35 12.87 13.48
C GLU A 362 -7.51 11.42 14.00
N GLU A 363 -6.44 10.61 14.00
CA GLU A 363 -6.46 9.26 14.62
C GLU A 363 -6.88 9.33 16.10
N VAL A 364 -6.34 10.30 16.85
CA VAL A 364 -6.60 10.46 18.29
C VAL A 364 -8.06 10.83 18.56
N ASP A 365 -8.66 11.70 17.76
CA ASP A 365 -10.08 12.07 17.94
C ASP A 365 -11.04 10.98 17.47
N ALA A 366 -10.71 10.24 16.40
CA ALA A 366 -11.44 9.05 15.99
C ALA A 366 -11.44 7.96 17.09
N ALA A 367 -10.27 7.70 17.70
CA ALA A 367 -10.15 6.77 18.83
C ALA A 367 -10.91 7.24 20.08
N ARG A 368 -11.01 8.56 20.31
CA ARG A 368 -11.71 9.15 21.46
C ARG A 368 -13.22 8.91 21.41
N ASP A 369 -13.85 9.10 20.26
CA ASP A 369 -15.29 8.96 20.12
C ASP A 369 -15.76 7.49 20.21
N GLY A 370 -14.92 6.53 19.78
CA GLY A 370 -15.15 5.09 19.96
C GLY A 370 -15.27 4.64 21.44
N MET A 371 -14.70 5.38 22.39
CA MET A 371 -14.69 5.04 23.82
C MET A 371 -15.93 5.51 24.59
N LEU A 372 -16.68 6.47 24.07
CA LEU A 372 -17.83 7.09 24.75
C LEU A 372 -18.95 6.08 25.16
N PRO A 373 -19.33 5.07 24.35
CA PRO A 373 -20.36 4.10 24.73
C PRO A 373 -19.99 3.23 25.93
N ILE A 374 -18.69 2.91 26.07
CA ILE A 374 -18.16 2.01 27.12
C ILE A 374 -18.28 2.69 28.49
N TYR A 375 -17.93 3.97 28.58
CA TYR A 375 -18.08 4.76 29.81
C TYR A 375 -19.54 4.85 30.28
N ILE A 376 -20.49 5.03 29.36
CA ILE A 376 -21.92 5.08 29.68
C ILE A 376 -22.40 3.75 30.27
N ALA A 377 -22.01 2.61 29.68
CA ALA A 377 -22.37 1.29 30.17
C ALA A 377 -21.84 1.01 31.59
N LEU A 378 -20.59 1.42 31.88
CA LEU A 378 -19.97 1.24 33.20
C LEU A 378 -20.68 2.07 34.30
N VAL A 379 -21.08 3.31 34.00
CA VAL A 379 -21.82 4.16 34.96
C VAL A 379 -23.21 3.58 35.28
N ILE A 380 -23.89 2.99 34.29
CA ILE A 380 -25.18 2.31 34.49
C ILE A 380 -25.00 1.07 35.39
N LEU A 381 -23.98 0.24 35.14
CA LEU A 381 -23.67 -0.94 35.94
C LEU A 381 -23.33 -0.58 37.40
N ALA A 382 -22.48 0.43 37.62
CA ALA A 382 -22.13 0.90 38.96
C ALA A 382 -23.37 1.40 39.74
N SER A 383 -24.26 2.13 39.05
CA SER A 383 -25.51 2.64 39.62
C SER A 383 -26.47 1.52 40.02
N ALA A 384 -26.62 0.49 39.17
CA ALA A 384 -27.43 -0.69 39.47
C ALA A 384 -26.87 -1.50 40.66
N PHE A 385 -25.55 -1.63 40.75
CA PHE A 385 -24.89 -2.35 41.85
C PHE A 385 -25.06 -1.63 43.20
N ALA A 386 -24.93 -0.30 43.22
CA ALA A 386 -25.12 0.53 44.41
C ALA A 386 -26.55 0.43 44.98
N PHE A 387 -27.57 0.29 44.13
CA PHE A 387 -28.96 0.15 44.57
C PHE A 387 -29.25 -1.20 45.26
N ARG A 388 -28.47 -2.25 44.95
CA ARG A 388 -28.74 -3.65 45.33
C ARG A 388 -28.32 -4.02 46.76
N TYR A 389 -27.46 -3.21 47.40
CA TYR A 389 -26.79 -3.50 48.68
C TYR A 389 -26.92 -2.36 49.70
N ARG A 390 -28.12 -1.81 49.87
CA ARG A 390 -28.38 -0.77 50.88
C ARG A 390 -28.35 -1.39 52.30
N PRO A 391 -27.44 -0.99 53.20
CA PRO A 391 -27.38 -1.56 54.55
C PRO A 391 -28.59 -1.13 55.38
N PHE A 392 -29.19 -2.09 56.09
CA PHE A 392 -30.41 -1.89 56.87
C PHE A 392 -30.09 -1.17 58.19
N ASP A 393 -30.73 -0.02 58.44
CA ASP A 393 -30.29 0.91 59.48
C ASP A 393 -30.83 0.52 60.87
N LYS A 394 -29.90 0.27 61.80
CA LYS A 394 -30.23 -0.10 63.19
C LYS A 394 -31.05 0.96 63.93
N ARG A 395 -31.12 2.20 63.43
CA ARG A 395 -31.92 3.29 64.01
C ARG A 395 -33.44 3.07 63.96
N ILE A 396 -33.96 2.17 63.11
CA ILE A 396 -35.41 1.89 63.04
C ILE A 396 -35.87 0.84 64.07
N VAL A 397 -34.94 0.08 64.64
CA VAL A 397 -35.23 -1.06 65.52
C VAL A 397 -35.98 -0.65 66.81
N PRO A 398 -35.71 0.51 67.46
CA PRO A 398 -36.49 0.97 68.61
C PRO A 398 -37.99 1.15 68.31
N ASP A 399 -38.34 1.78 67.19
CA ASP A 399 -39.72 2.07 66.80
C ASP A 399 -40.50 0.78 66.50
N VAL A 400 -39.84 -0.20 65.87
CA VAL A 400 -40.40 -1.55 65.65
C VAL A 400 -40.63 -2.28 66.98
N ILE A 401 -39.69 -2.22 67.93
CA ILE A 401 -39.83 -2.79 69.28
C ILE A 401 -40.97 -2.13 70.07
N GLU A 402 -41.11 -0.80 69.98
CA GLU A 402 -42.22 -0.08 70.61
C GLU A 402 -43.56 -0.53 70.05
N ARG A 403 -43.69 -0.60 68.72
CA ARG A 403 -44.93 -1.04 68.05
C ARG A 403 -45.30 -2.48 68.34
N LEU A 404 -44.33 -3.39 68.38
CA LEU A 404 -44.55 -4.79 68.83
C LEU A 404 -45.02 -4.83 70.28
N SER A 405 -44.52 -3.94 71.13
CA SER A 405 -44.91 -3.85 72.54
C SER A 405 -46.29 -3.21 72.74
N GLU A 406 -46.72 -2.28 71.88
CA GLU A 406 -48.12 -1.83 71.80
C GLU A 406 -49.05 -2.98 71.39
N LEU A 407 -48.64 -3.75 70.39
CA LEU A 407 -49.38 -4.89 69.84
C LEU A 407 -49.55 -5.99 70.90
N GLU A 408 -48.49 -6.37 71.63
CA GLU A 408 -48.57 -7.26 72.79
C GLU A 408 -49.52 -6.74 73.87
N ARG A 409 -49.41 -5.45 74.25
CA ARG A 409 -50.30 -4.82 75.24
C ARG A 409 -51.77 -4.82 74.80
N TRP A 410 -52.03 -4.68 73.51
CA TRP A 410 -53.40 -4.73 72.99
C TRP A 410 -53.94 -6.17 72.94
N LEU A 411 -53.15 -7.14 72.46
CA LEU A 411 -53.49 -8.56 72.56
C LEU A 411 -53.66 -9.02 74.02
N ALA A 412 -52.96 -8.40 74.98
CA ALA A 412 -53.15 -8.63 76.41
C ALA A 412 -54.59 -8.29 76.86
N SER A 413 -55.12 -7.14 76.42
CA SER A 413 -56.46 -6.65 76.76
C SER A 413 -57.62 -7.47 76.18
N LEU A 414 -57.37 -8.24 75.12
CA LEU A 414 -58.40 -8.98 74.38
C LEU A 414 -58.65 -10.41 74.90
N LYS A 415 -58.19 -10.76 76.11
CA LYS A 415 -58.26 -12.15 76.64
C LYS A 415 -59.68 -12.71 76.82
N GLU A 416 -60.70 -11.86 76.85
CA GLU A 416 -62.13 -12.23 76.97
C GLU A 416 -63.00 -11.57 75.86
N ALA A 417 -62.39 -11.07 74.78
CA ALA A 417 -63.08 -10.39 73.69
C ALA A 417 -63.67 -11.37 72.65
N PRO A 418 -64.72 -10.99 71.90
CA PRO A 418 -65.26 -11.82 70.81
C PRO A 418 -64.25 -12.02 69.67
N ASP A 419 -64.26 -13.21 69.06
CA ASP A 419 -63.31 -13.67 68.04
C ASP A 419 -63.11 -12.66 66.87
N ASP A 420 -64.19 -11.98 66.44
CA ASP A 420 -64.14 -10.97 65.37
C ASP A 420 -63.40 -9.68 65.75
N GLU A 421 -63.32 -9.34 67.04
CA GLU A 421 -62.50 -8.21 67.51
C GLU A 421 -61.02 -8.62 67.55
N VAL A 422 -60.73 -9.88 67.92
CA VAL A 422 -59.37 -10.45 67.89
C VAL A 422 -58.82 -10.49 66.46
N ARG A 423 -59.59 -10.96 65.47
CA ARG A 423 -59.21 -10.93 64.04
C ARG A 423 -58.85 -9.51 63.57
N ARG A 424 -59.74 -8.54 63.82
CA ARG A 424 -59.53 -7.12 63.45
C ARG A 424 -58.32 -6.51 64.16
N ALA A 425 -58.00 -6.97 65.36
CA ALA A 425 -56.86 -6.47 66.12
C ALA A 425 -55.52 -6.94 65.53
N ILE A 426 -55.39 -8.25 65.27
CA ILE A 426 -54.22 -8.84 64.61
C ILE A 426 -53.99 -8.16 63.25
N TYR A 427 -55.06 -7.99 62.45
CA TYR A 427 -54.97 -7.32 61.15
C TYR A 427 -54.42 -5.88 61.24
N LYS A 428 -55.03 -5.03 62.07
CA LYS A 428 -54.64 -3.60 62.18
C LYS A 428 -53.21 -3.39 62.66
N ALA A 429 -52.74 -4.25 63.56
CA ALA A 429 -51.43 -4.07 64.15
C ALA A 429 -50.29 -4.59 63.23
N TYR A 430 -50.58 -5.62 62.44
CA TYR A 430 -49.71 -6.09 61.34
C TYR A 430 -49.65 -5.09 60.17
N ASP A 431 -50.79 -4.50 59.79
CA ASP A 431 -50.85 -3.38 58.84
C ASP A 431 -50.00 -2.19 59.31
N GLY A 432 -50.04 -1.88 60.61
CA GLY A 432 -49.17 -0.89 61.24
C GLY A 432 -47.66 -1.22 61.22
N LEU A 433 -47.28 -2.50 61.22
CA LEU A 433 -45.88 -2.92 61.04
C LEU A 433 -45.42 -2.75 59.58
N CYS A 434 -46.30 -3.07 58.62
CA CYS A 434 -46.06 -2.84 57.20
C CYS A 434 -45.84 -1.35 56.90
N ALA A 435 -46.67 -0.48 57.48
CA ALA A 435 -46.58 0.96 57.33
C ALA A 435 -45.21 1.51 57.77
N ILE A 436 -44.71 1.11 58.95
CA ILE A 436 -43.40 1.54 59.47
C ILE A 436 -42.26 1.12 58.53
N LEU A 437 -42.22 -0.16 58.12
CA LEU A 437 -41.18 -0.65 57.20
C LEU A 437 -41.24 0.06 55.83
N ALA A 438 -42.43 0.49 55.39
CA ALA A 438 -42.61 1.25 54.16
C ALA A 438 -42.28 2.75 54.31
N ASP A 439 -42.52 3.35 55.47
CA ASP A 439 -42.11 4.73 55.79
C ASP A 439 -40.58 4.88 55.84
N TYR A 440 -39.86 3.84 56.29
CA TYR A 440 -38.40 3.77 56.22
C TYR A 440 -37.85 3.27 54.86
N GLY A 441 -38.71 3.03 53.86
CA GLY A 441 -38.30 2.69 52.50
C GLY A 441 -37.79 1.26 52.30
N TYR A 442 -38.10 0.33 53.22
CA TYR A 442 -37.77 -1.09 53.11
C TYR A 442 -38.90 -1.94 52.51
N LEU A 443 -40.12 -1.39 52.43
CA LEU A 443 -41.26 -1.95 51.70
C LEU A 443 -41.87 -0.90 50.77
N GLU A 444 -42.47 -1.34 49.66
CA GLU A 444 -43.31 -0.46 48.84
C GLU A 444 -44.69 -0.25 49.47
N LYS A 445 -45.21 0.98 49.41
CA LYS A 445 -46.57 1.32 49.86
C LYS A 445 -47.63 0.82 48.89
N LYS A 446 -47.93 -0.47 48.98
CA LYS A 446 -48.90 -1.21 48.16
C LYS A 446 -50.09 -1.67 49.01
N GLU A 447 -51.31 -1.31 48.63
CA GLU A 447 -52.51 -1.88 49.25
C GLU A 447 -52.65 -3.36 48.89
N GLY A 448 -53.02 -4.20 49.86
CA GLY A 448 -53.49 -5.57 49.59
C GLY A 448 -52.41 -6.63 49.35
N TRP A 449 -51.19 -6.49 49.89
CA TRP A 449 -50.16 -7.54 49.93
C TRP A 449 -50.74 -8.96 50.12
N THR A 450 -50.32 -9.92 49.29
CA THR A 450 -50.52 -11.35 49.60
C THR A 450 -49.52 -11.78 50.67
N ALA A 451 -49.89 -12.77 51.47
CA ALA A 451 -49.05 -13.20 52.59
C ALA A 451 -47.73 -13.85 52.16
N ARG A 452 -47.62 -14.40 50.94
CA ARG A 452 -46.33 -14.86 50.38
C ARG A 452 -45.41 -13.71 49.94
N GLU A 453 -45.97 -12.66 49.33
CA GLU A 453 -45.21 -11.43 49.05
C GLU A 453 -44.72 -10.81 50.37
N PHE A 454 -45.60 -10.71 51.38
CA PHE A 454 -45.22 -10.25 52.73
C PHE A 454 -44.15 -11.13 53.35
N GLN A 455 -44.30 -12.46 53.35
CA GLN A 455 -43.34 -13.37 53.98
C GLN A 455 -41.96 -13.12 53.37
N ARG A 456 -41.87 -13.03 52.05
CA ARG A 456 -40.63 -12.72 51.37
C ARG A 456 -40.08 -11.35 51.77
N ALA A 457 -40.89 -10.30 51.69
CA ALA A 457 -40.43 -8.93 51.91
C ALA A 457 -40.04 -8.65 53.38
N VAL A 458 -40.70 -9.29 54.35
CA VAL A 458 -40.34 -9.20 55.78
C VAL A 458 -39.17 -10.10 56.16
N PHE A 459 -38.96 -11.22 55.46
CA PHE A 459 -37.69 -11.97 55.55
C PHE A 459 -36.51 -11.16 54.99
N GLU A 460 -36.71 -10.48 53.85
CA GLU A 460 -35.70 -9.61 53.23
C GLU A 460 -35.44 -8.34 54.08
N ALA A 461 -36.43 -7.84 54.83
CA ALA A 461 -36.28 -6.69 55.73
C ALA A 461 -35.76 -7.04 57.15
N LEU A 462 -36.11 -8.19 57.74
CA LEU A 462 -35.74 -8.57 59.11
C LEU A 462 -34.85 -9.84 59.16
N PRO A 463 -33.68 -9.86 58.48
CA PRO A 463 -32.86 -11.07 58.30
C PRO A 463 -32.20 -11.61 59.58
N TRP A 464 -32.36 -10.92 60.71
CA TRP A 464 -31.88 -11.36 62.03
C TRP A 464 -32.97 -11.97 62.91
N VAL A 465 -34.24 -11.86 62.52
CA VAL A 465 -35.35 -12.50 63.24
C VAL A 465 -35.50 -13.93 62.75
N PRO A 466 -35.52 -14.96 63.63
CA PRO A 466 -35.59 -16.35 63.21
C PRO A 466 -36.77 -16.67 62.28
N ASP A 467 -36.47 -17.28 61.12
CA ASP A 467 -37.39 -17.80 60.10
C ASP A 467 -38.70 -18.39 60.66
N ALA A 468 -38.59 -19.19 61.72
CA ALA A 468 -39.71 -19.90 62.33
C ALA A 468 -40.74 -18.94 62.93
N LEU A 469 -40.29 -17.85 63.56
CA LEU A 469 -41.15 -16.84 64.15
C LEU A 469 -41.84 -15.99 63.07
N LEU A 470 -41.10 -15.58 62.02
CA LEU A 470 -41.68 -14.84 60.90
C LEU A 470 -42.71 -15.67 60.12
N ARG A 471 -42.50 -16.99 59.99
CA ARG A 471 -43.50 -17.94 59.42
C ARG A 471 -44.73 -18.08 60.30
N GLU A 472 -44.56 -18.27 61.61
CA GLU A 472 -45.69 -18.37 62.55
C GLU A 472 -46.52 -17.07 62.57
N LEU A 473 -45.87 -15.89 62.61
CA LEU A 473 -46.56 -14.59 62.53
C LEU A 473 -47.33 -14.44 61.21
N THR A 474 -46.75 -14.87 60.09
CA THR A 474 -47.41 -14.79 58.79
C THR A 474 -48.60 -15.76 58.70
N SER A 475 -48.45 -17.00 59.20
CA SER A 475 -49.52 -18.00 59.29
C SER A 475 -50.69 -17.52 60.16
N LEU A 476 -50.40 -16.92 61.32
CA LEU A 476 -51.41 -16.29 62.17
C LEU A 476 -52.10 -15.10 61.48
N PHE A 477 -51.42 -14.33 60.63
CA PHE A 477 -52.08 -13.28 59.85
C PHE A 477 -52.90 -13.82 58.67
N GLU A 478 -52.41 -14.84 57.95
CA GLU A 478 -53.19 -15.54 56.90
C GLU A 478 -54.51 -16.05 57.46
N GLU A 479 -54.44 -16.79 58.57
CA GLU A 479 -55.59 -17.39 59.22
C GLU A 479 -56.54 -16.32 59.81
N ALA A 480 -56.01 -15.24 60.40
CA ALA A 480 -56.85 -14.14 60.91
C ALA A 480 -57.53 -13.31 59.81
N ARG A 481 -57.00 -13.32 58.58
CA ARG A 481 -57.49 -12.51 57.44
C ARG A 481 -58.37 -13.29 56.46
N PHE A 482 -58.15 -14.59 56.30
CA PHE A 482 -58.77 -15.41 55.25
C PHE A 482 -59.55 -16.65 55.75
N SER A 483 -59.60 -16.92 57.07
CA SER A 483 -60.34 -18.08 57.59
C SER A 483 -61.79 -17.77 58.01
N ASP A 484 -62.72 -18.55 57.47
CA ASP A 484 -64.14 -18.52 57.88
C ASP A 484 -64.42 -19.35 59.16
N HIS A 485 -63.44 -20.12 59.66
CA HIS A 485 -63.61 -21.03 60.79
C HIS A 485 -63.33 -20.35 62.15
N GLN A 486 -63.91 -20.86 63.23
CA GLN A 486 -63.73 -20.29 64.57
C GLN A 486 -62.29 -20.49 65.08
N LEU A 487 -61.65 -19.40 65.53
CA LEU A 487 -60.25 -19.42 65.95
C LEU A 487 -60.01 -20.36 67.15
N PRO A 488 -58.88 -21.09 67.20
CA PRO A 488 -58.50 -21.91 68.35
C PRO A 488 -58.38 -21.09 69.65
N SER A 489 -58.73 -21.69 70.80
CA SER A 489 -58.72 -21.00 72.10
C SER A 489 -57.32 -20.61 72.61
N ASP A 490 -56.27 -21.23 72.08
CA ASP A 490 -54.85 -20.96 72.36
C ASP A 490 -54.23 -19.89 71.43
N TYR A 491 -54.96 -19.47 70.39
CA TYR A 491 -54.45 -18.65 69.29
C TYR A 491 -53.91 -17.28 69.75
N VAL A 492 -54.55 -16.66 70.75
CA VAL A 492 -54.08 -15.40 71.35
C VAL A 492 -52.78 -15.59 72.13
N GLU A 493 -52.56 -16.74 72.76
CA GLU A 493 -51.29 -17.02 73.47
C GLU A 493 -50.18 -17.38 72.48
N ARG A 494 -50.47 -18.17 71.42
CA ARG A 494 -49.53 -18.41 70.30
C ARG A 494 -49.04 -17.11 69.65
N ALA A 495 -49.95 -16.18 69.37
CA ALA A 495 -49.59 -14.86 68.85
C ALA A 495 -48.62 -14.13 69.80
N ARG A 496 -48.96 -14.01 71.10
CA ARG A 496 -48.09 -13.36 72.09
C ARG A 496 -46.70 -14.01 72.19
N THR A 497 -46.61 -15.34 72.22
CA THR A 497 -45.33 -16.05 72.28
C THR A 497 -44.48 -15.81 71.03
N CYS A 498 -45.10 -15.80 69.84
CA CYS A 498 -44.43 -15.47 68.60
C CYS A 498 -43.86 -14.04 68.61
N LEU A 499 -44.68 -13.06 68.97
CA LEU A 499 -44.32 -11.64 69.03
C LEU A 499 -43.21 -11.35 70.04
N ALA A 500 -43.28 -11.96 71.24
CA ALA A 500 -42.27 -11.80 72.28
C ALA A 500 -40.91 -12.32 71.83
N GLY A 501 -40.86 -13.45 71.11
CA GLY A 501 -39.62 -13.96 70.51
C GLY A 501 -39.06 -13.07 69.40
N ILE A 502 -39.94 -12.43 68.60
CA ILE A 502 -39.52 -11.45 67.59
C ILE A 502 -38.94 -10.20 68.26
N ARG A 503 -39.56 -9.69 69.33
CA ARG A 503 -39.00 -8.58 70.12
C ARG A 503 -37.65 -8.95 70.73
N GLU A 504 -37.53 -10.12 71.36
CA GLU A 504 -36.29 -10.57 71.99
C GLU A 504 -35.11 -10.62 71.00
N ALA A 505 -35.34 -11.13 69.79
CA ALA A 505 -34.33 -11.13 68.71
C ALA A 505 -33.94 -9.70 68.25
N LEU A 506 -34.91 -8.78 68.18
CA LEU A 506 -34.65 -7.38 67.83
C LEU A 506 -33.93 -6.60 68.95
N GLU A 507 -34.24 -6.90 70.21
CA GLU A 507 -33.57 -6.31 71.39
C GLU A 507 -32.11 -6.73 71.49
N GLU A 508 -31.79 -7.99 71.20
CA GLU A 508 -30.42 -8.51 71.11
C GLU A 508 -29.63 -7.79 70.01
N VAL A 509 -30.20 -7.63 68.81
CA VAL A 509 -29.57 -6.90 67.68
C VAL A 509 -29.42 -5.39 67.95
N SER A 510 -30.33 -4.83 68.75
CA SER A 510 -30.30 -3.45 69.25
C SER A 510 -29.34 -3.24 70.43
N GLY A 511 -28.81 -4.29 71.05
CA GLY A 511 -27.90 -4.21 72.18
C GLY A 511 -28.50 -3.68 73.49
N LYS A 512 -29.83 -3.79 73.69
CA LYS A 512 -30.49 -3.43 74.96
C LYS A 512 -30.45 -4.61 75.94
N PRO A 513 -30.18 -4.39 77.24
CA PRO A 513 -30.23 -5.46 78.24
C PRO A 513 -31.69 -5.84 78.55
N LYS A 514 -31.95 -7.14 78.74
CA LYS A 514 -33.28 -7.69 79.07
C LYS A 514 -33.94 -7.02 80.27
N GLU A 515 -35.18 -6.57 80.10
CA GLU A 515 -36.09 -6.35 81.23
C GLU A 515 -36.62 -7.69 81.77
N PRO A 516 -36.75 -7.86 83.09
CA PRO A 516 -37.25 -9.10 83.68
C PRO A 516 -38.77 -9.18 83.57
N VAL A 517 -39.28 -10.31 83.06
CA VAL A 517 -40.73 -10.59 83.01
C VAL A 517 -41.31 -10.59 84.43
N ALA A 518 -42.25 -9.68 84.69
CA ALA A 518 -42.92 -9.58 85.98
C ALA A 518 -43.87 -10.78 86.17
N ALA A 519 -43.52 -11.68 87.10
CA ALA A 519 -44.42 -12.72 87.58
C ALA A 519 -45.47 -12.09 88.51
N ASP A 520 -46.74 -12.13 88.08
CA ASP A 520 -47.88 -11.67 88.90
C ASP A 520 -48.15 -12.66 90.05
N ALA A 521 -48.65 -12.16 91.18
CA ALA A 521 -48.64 -12.88 92.45
C ALA A 521 -49.99 -12.83 93.19
N ALA A 522 -50.66 -13.99 93.29
CA ALA A 522 -51.86 -14.15 94.10
C ALA A 522 -52.00 -15.57 94.68
N ALA A 523 -52.18 -15.62 96.02
CA ALA A 523 -52.60 -16.76 96.85
C ALA A 523 -51.71 -18.02 96.88
#